data_AF-A0A0R2A201-F1
#
_entry.id   AF-A0A0R2A201-F1
#
_cell.length_a   1.000
_cell.length_b   1.000
_cell.length_c   1.000
_cell.angle_alpha   90.00
_cell.angle_beta   90.00
_cell.angle_gamma   90.00
#
_symmetry.space_group_name_H-M   'P 1'
#
loop_
_entity.id
_entity.type
_entity.pdbx_description
1 polymer ?
#
loop_
_entity_poly.entity_id
_entity_poly.type
_entity_poly.pdbx_seq_one_letter_code
_entity_poly.pdbx_strand_id
1 'polypeptide(L)'
;MLQVLIGIVVIALVVAGGLYLFQRRAINRVNELQAQKQALVAKHIEGKISDGDQLSLTGDSLEQFEKLKHDFEQVQQQLFPKIDALIEAIRSDARGINFILTNQKLAELTDLVQQATDQIHTDQQSLQELQKIDQTHRHAVSELEKKYQQIRKKLLSENFRFGNSIDQLEDRLSKLEDAFDQFSQLTIEGDHSNAHDVLLELRAQTSELDKIIAAVPDLYQKLDLTYPEQLKELARGYQKLAQQDYQFVDADIAMEIDNINKQRKETLGKLAQLEIDAVQKANTSIERQVDHLYDVMQKEIDARPEVTKLMPEISKFIIHAQNQNHELLIELDRLSQNYTLDHAELETTRGLGEQIKAIEKDYQDDMSAIHKHTAIDSQILERQKAANEKLVQIELQQTEVNDSVAGLQEDEQKAKETLAHFATEIHAIKRQVELLNLPGLPKEYLDYFFVVSDEITKLDEDINRIKINMEEITKQLLIVQADLETLQEKTDDIRDSSQLTERLLQYANRFRENHPDVDEAAQKSQQLFDQDFDYSASLETIATVLDKVEPGSYKRLESSYYDSIEQNK
;
A
#
# COMPACT_ATOMS: atom_id res chain seq x y z
N MET A 1 41.12 106.21 15.05
CA MET A 1 40.22 106.71 13.99
C MET A 1 40.23 105.83 12.74
N LEU A 2 41.39 105.45 12.14
CA LEU A 2 41.40 104.62 10.91
C LEU A 2 40.97 103.14 11.10
N GLN A 3 41.37 102.48 12.20
CA GLN A 3 41.04 101.06 12.46
C GLN A 3 39.55 100.81 12.74
N VAL A 4 38.85 101.75 13.38
CA VAL A 4 37.39 101.67 13.62
C VAL A 4 36.61 101.85 12.31
N LEU A 5 37.11 102.73 11.42
CA LEU A 5 36.50 102.99 10.12
C LEU A 5 36.69 101.80 9.16
N ILE A 6 37.88 101.16 9.19
CA ILE A 6 38.14 99.92 8.45
C ILE A 6 37.27 98.77 9.00
N GLY A 7 37.10 98.64 10.32
CA GLY A 7 36.21 97.64 10.91
C GLY A 7 34.75 97.79 10.50
N ILE A 8 34.22 99.02 10.44
CA ILE A 8 32.86 99.31 9.99
C ILE A 8 32.71 99.01 8.49
N VAL A 9 33.70 99.33 7.66
CA VAL A 9 33.69 99.03 6.23
C VAL A 9 33.76 97.52 5.98
N VAL A 10 34.56 96.77 6.73
CA VAL A 10 34.65 95.31 6.63
C VAL A 10 33.34 94.65 7.07
N ILE A 11 32.73 95.08 8.16
CA ILE A 11 31.42 94.57 8.61
C ILE A 11 30.34 94.92 7.59
N ALA A 12 30.33 96.14 7.03
CA ALA A 12 29.40 96.52 5.97
C ALA A 12 29.59 95.66 4.70
N LEU A 13 30.83 95.31 4.34
CA LEU A 13 31.11 94.40 3.22
C LEU A 13 30.67 92.96 3.50
N VAL A 14 30.82 92.46 4.73
CA VAL A 14 30.33 91.12 5.12
C VAL A 14 28.80 91.07 5.14
N VAL A 15 28.14 92.11 5.65
CA VAL A 15 26.67 92.23 5.63
C VAL A 15 26.15 92.36 4.19
N ALA A 16 26.76 93.21 3.37
CA ALA A 16 26.42 93.34 1.95
C ALA A 16 26.67 92.04 1.17
N GLY A 17 27.78 91.35 1.43
CA GLY A 17 28.12 90.06 0.82
C GLY A 17 27.16 88.95 1.25
N GLY A 18 26.77 88.91 2.53
CA GLY A 18 25.77 87.97 3.06
C GLY A 18 24.37 88.21 2.47
N LEU A 19 23.95 89.47 2.35
CA LEU A 19 22.71 89.86 1.69
C LEU A 19 22.73 89.48 0.20
N TYR A 20 23.83 89.70 -0.50
CA TYR A 20 23.99 89.33 -1.90
C TYR A 20 23.93 87.81 -2.12
N LEU A 21 24.60 87.03 -1.26
CA LEU A 21 24.54 85.56 -1.33
C LEU A 21 23.15 85.02 -1.02
N PHE A 22 22.45 85.60 -0.03
CA PHE A 22 21.07 85.23 0.28
C PHE A 22 20.12 85.56 -0.86
N GLN A 23 20.20 86.78 -1.40
CA GLN A 23 19.41 87.21 -2.55
C GLN A 23 19.64 86.28 -3.75
N ARG A 24 20.89 85.89 -4.01
CA ARG A 24 21.23 84.95 -5.08
C ARG A 24 20.68 83.55 -4.82
N ARG A 25 20.70 83.04 -3.58
CA ARG A 25 20.12 81.74 -3.22
C ARG A 25 18.60 81.74 -3.30
N ALA A 26 17.93 82.77 -2.79
CA ALA A 26 16.48 82.93 -2.85
C ALA A 26 16.01 83.02 -4.30
N ILE A 27 16.67 83.84 -5.13
CA ILE A 27 16.35 83.96 -6.56
C ILE A 27 16.62 82.65 -7.31
N ASN A 28 17.73 81.96 -7.03
CA ASN A 28 18.00 80.65 -7.63
C ASN A 28 16.92 79.63 -7.28
N ARG A 29 16.46 79.60 -6.02
CA ARG A 29 15.39 78.68 -5.60
C ARG A 29 14.04 79.03 -6.22
N VAL A 30 13.71 80.32 -6.35
CA VAL A 30 12.54 80.77 -7.11
C VAL A 30 12.65 80.36 -8.57
N ASN A 31 13.82 80.49 -9.19
CA ASN A 31 14.03 80.08 -10.58
C ASN A 31 13.90 78.56 -10.76
N GLU A 32 14.36 77.76 -9.80
CA GLU A 32 14.16 76.30 -9.79
C GLU A 32 12.67 75.95 -9.69
N LEU A 33 11.93 76.55 -8.75
CA LEU A 33 10.49 76.32 -8.57
C LEU A 33 9.67 76.82 -9.77
N GLN A 34 10.08 77.93 -10.37
CA GLN A 34 9.49 78.43 -11.61
C GLN A 34 9.78 77.51 -12.79
N ALA A 35 10.99 76.94 -12.89
CA ALA A 35 11.33 75.95 -13.90
C ALA A 35 10.54 74.65 -13.71
N GLN A 36 10.30 74.21 -12.46
CA GLN A 36 9.43 73.07 -12.14
C GLN A 36 7.98 73.34 -12.57
N LYS A 37 7.43 74.51 -12.24
CA LYS A 37 6.11 74.92 -12.74
C LYS A 37 6.06 74.94 -14.26
N GLN A 38 7.05 75.56 -14.92
CA GLN A 38 7.12 75.60 -16.38
C GLN A 38 7.21 74.21 -17.00
N ALA A 39 7.91 73.27 -16.36
CA ALA A 39 7.94 71.87 -16.78
C ALA A 39 6.59 71.17 -16.63
N LEU A 40 5.81 71.49 -15.59
CA LEU A 40 4.43 70.99 -15.42
C LEU A 40 3.48 71.53 -16.50
N VAL A 41 3.58 72.83 -16.80
CA VAL A 41 2.81 73.46 -17.89
C VAL A 41 3.23 72.90 -19.26
N ALA A 42 4.53 72.68 -19.48
CA ALA A 42 5.07 72.16 -20.73
C ALA A 42 4.75 70.67 -20.96
N LYS A 43 4.28 69.92 -19.95
CA LYS A 43 3.90 68.50 -20.12
C LYS A 43 2.64 68.27 -20.97
N HIS A 44 2.03 69.32 -21.55
CA HIS A 44 0.93 69.22 -22.53
C HIS A 44 -0.22 68.30 -22.07
N ILE A 45 -0.57 68.37 -20.79
CA ILE A 45 -1.70 67.59 -20.25
C ILE A 45 -3.01 68.07 -20.88
N GLU A 46 -3.11 69.35 -21.21
CA GLU A 46 -4.21 69.97 -21.98
C GLU A 46 -4.44 69.26 -23.33
N GLY A 47 -3.37 68.85 -24.02
CA GLY A 47 -3.47 68.06 -25.26
C GLY A 47 -3.97 66.64 -25.01
N LYS A 48 -3.53 66.00 -23.91
CA LYS A 48 -3.98 64.66 -23.53
C LYS A 48 -5.40 64.62 -22.97
N ILE A 49 -5.86 65.70 -22.34
CA ILE A 49 -7.25 65.88 -21.92
C ILE A 49 -8.14 66.16 -23.14
N SER A 50 -7.66 66.93 -24.13
CA SER A 50 -8.37 67.10 -25.41
C SER A 50 -8.44 65.82 -26.24
N ASP A 51 -7.42 64.96 -26.18
CA ASP A 51 -7.49 63.60 -26.73
C ASP A 51 -8.47 62.73 -25.90
N GLY A 52 -8.58 63.01 -24.60
CA GLY A 52 -9.59 62.48 -23.68
C GLY A 52 -11.03 62.82 -24.08
N ASP A 53 -11.28 64.07 -24.49
CA ASP A 53 -12.58 64.53 -25.03
C ASP A 53 -12.96 63.81 -26.35
N GLN A 54 -12.01 63.12 -27.02
CA GLN A 54 -12.30 62.26 -28.19
C GLN A 54 -12.68 60.82 -27.80
N LEU A 55 -12.49 60.42 -26.54
CA LEU A 55 -13.10 59.21 -26.02
C LEU A 55 -14.57 59.51 -25.76
N SER A 56 -15.46 58.88 -26.51
CA SER A 56 -16.89 58.86 -26.22
C SER A 56 -17.08 58.18 -24.86
N LEU A 57 -17.13 58.94 -23.76
CA LEU A 57 -17.31 58.44 -22.40
C LEU A 57 -18.72 58.75 -21.92
N THR A 58 -19.39 57.77 -21.29
CA THR A 58 -20.73 57.93 -20.70
C THR A 58 -20.82 57.22 -19.34
N GLY A 59 -21.85 57.53 -18.55
CA GLY A 59 -22.07 56.94 -17.23
C GLY A 59 -20.95 57.25 -16.21
N ASP A 60 -20.57 56.27 -15.40
CA ASP A 60 -19.56 56.40 -14.33
C ASP A 60 -18.18 56.83 -14.88
N SER A 61 -17.86 56.47 -16.13
CA SER A 61 -16.60 56.84 -16.78
C SER A 61 -16.57 58.32 -17.19
N LEU A 62 -17.73 58.89 -17.54
CA LEU A 62 -17.87 60.33 -17.77
C LEU A 62 -17.72 61.11 -16.46
N GLU A 63 -18.36 60.67 -15.37
CA GLU A 63 -18.23 61.34 -14.06
C GLU A 63 -16.78 61.37 -13.58
N GLN A 64 -16.03 60.28 -13.77
CA GLN A 64 -14.60 60.20 -13.45
C GLN A 64 -13.76 61.16 -14.31
N PHE A 65 -14.06 61.26 -15.61
CA PHE A 65 -13.35 62.16 -16.52
C PHE A 65 -13.69 63.65 -16.29
N GLU A 66 -14.96 63.98 -16.01
CA GLU A 66 -15.38 65.34 -15.67
C GLU A 66 -14.75 65.81 -14.36
N LYS A 67 -14.68 64.93 -13.35
CA LYS A 67 -13.98 65.21 -12.10
C LYS A 67 -12.49 65.49 -12.34
N LEU A 68 -11.84 64.68 -13.17
CA LEU A 68 -10.44 64.85 -13.56
C LEU A 68 -10.20 66.19 -14.30
N LYS A 69 -11.11 66.56 -15.20
CA LYS A 69 -11.08 67.84 -15.91
C LYS A 69 -11.23 69.02 -14.95
N HIS A 70 -12.16 68.91 -14.00
CA HIS A 70 -12.38 69.92 -12.97
C HIS A 70 -11.15 70.08 -12.05
N ASP A 71 -10.57 68.98 -11.60
CA ASP A 71 -9.37 68.98 -10.75
C ASP A 71 -8.18 69.64 -11.49
N PHE A 72 -8.00 69.34 -12.78
CA PHE A 72 -6.98 69.97 -13.62
C PHE A 72 -7.23 71.48 -13.86
N GLU A 73 -8.47 71.87 -14.18
CA GLU A 73 -8.87 73.28 -14.33
C GLU A 73 -8.63 74.06 -13.02
N GLN A 74 -8.89 73.44 -11.86
CA GLN A 74 -8.63 74.04 -10.56
C GLN A 74 -7.13 74.30 -10.35
N VAL A 75 -6.27 73.35 -10.74
CA VAL A 75 -4.80 73.56 -10.69
C VAL A 75 -4.39 74.71 -11.61
N GLN A 76 -4.93 74.77 -12.83
CA GLN A 76 -4.57 75.78 -13.83
C GLN A 76 -5.08 77.19 -13.50
N GLN A 77 -6.32 77.32 -13.02
CA GLN A 77 -6.97 78.61 -12.78
C GLN A 77 -6.75 79.15 -11.35
N GLN A 78 -6.51 78.28 -10.36
CA GLN A 78 -6.36 78.71 -8.97
C GLN A 78 -4.92 78.56 -8.46
N LEU A 79 -4.25 77.42 -8.71
CA LEU A 79 -2.91 77.17 -8.15
C LEU A 79 -1.82 77.88 -8.95
N PHE A 80 -1.85 77.83 -10.29
CA PHE A 80 -0.82 78.48 -11.11
C PHE A 80 -0.75 80.01 -10.97
N PRO A 81 -1.86 80.76 -10.91
CA PRO A 81 -1.82 82.21 -10.68
C PRO A 81 -1.37 82.58 -9.27
N LYS A 82 -1.73 81.77 -8.25
CA LYS A 82 -1.22 81.93 -6.88
C LYS A 82 0.29 81.73 -6.83
N ILE A 83 0.81 80.72 -7.52
CA ILE A 83 2.25 80.47 -7.67
C ILE A 83 2.93 81.64 -8.38
N ASP A 84 2.36 82.19 -9.47
CA ASP A 84 2.94 83.35 -10.18
C ASP A 84 2.97 84.62 -9.31
N ALA A 85 1.87 84.88 -8.59
CA ALA A 85 1.77 86.01 -7.67
C ALA A 85 2.81 85.89 -6.54
N LEU A 86 3.00 84.69 -5.99
CA LEU A 86 4.03 84.43 -4.97
C LEU A 86 5.45 84.54 -5.53
N ILE A 87 5.71 84.06 -6.75
CA ILE A 87 7.02 84.22 -7.42
C ILE A 87 7.35 85.70 -7.57
N GLU A 88 6.41 86.52 -8.03
CA GLU A 88 6.64 87.95 -8.23
C GLU A 88 6.78 88.70 -6.89
N ALA A 89 5.99 88.33 -5.88
CA ALA A 89 6.13 88.84 -4.52
C ALA A 89 7.50 88.51 -3.92
N ILE A 90 7.99 87.27 -4.07
CA ILE A 90 9.31 86.86 -3.57
C ILE A 90 10.43 87.55 -4.33
N ARG A 91 10.31 87.78 -5.65
CA ARG A 91 11.31 88.54 -6.43
C ARG A 91 11.40 90.01 -6.00
N SER A 92 10.25 90.62 -5.70
CA SER A 92 10.18 91.99 -5.17
C SER A 92 10.79 92.06 -3.77
N ASP A 93 10.39 91.15 -2.87
CA ASP A 93 10.85 91.10 -1.48
C ASP A 93 12.33 90.70 -1.35
N ALA A 94 12.86 89.90 -2.27
CA ALA A 94 14.28 89.54 -2.34
C ALA A 94 15.19 90.75 -2.64
N ARG A 95 14.64 91.88 -3.10
CA ARG A 95 15.36 93.16 -3.21
C ARG A 95 15.37 93.96 -1.89
N GLY A 96 14.54 93.57 -0.92
CA GLY A 96 14.46 94.16 0.42
C GLY A 96 15.30 93.42 1.49
N ILE A 97 15.21 93.87 2.74
CA ILE A 97 16.01 93.36 3.88
C ILE A 97 15.27 92.24 4.68
N ASN A 98 14.03 91.90 4.31
CA ASN A 98 13.13 91.05 5.11
C ASN A 98 13.35 89.54 4.90
N PHE A 99 14.45 89.00 5.45
CA PHE A 99 14.85 87.59 5.33
C PHE A 99 13.79 86.56 5.79
N ILE A 100 13.14 86.79 6.93
CA ILE A 100 12.20 85.83 7.54
C ILE A 100 10.94 85.69 6.67
N LEU A 101 10.42 86.80 6.16
CA LEU A 101 9.23 86.83 5.32
C LEU A 101 9.49 86.14 3.97
N THR A 102 10.66 86.38 3.36
CA THR A 102 11.06 85.73 2.11
C THR A 102 11.20 84.21 2.26
N ASN A 103 11.72 83.72 3.38
CA ASN A 103 11.81 82.27 3.64
C ASN A 103 10.45 81.62 3.91
N GLN A 104 9.53 82.29 4.62
CA GLN A 104 8.16 81.80 4.81
C GLN A 104 7.42 81.70 3.48
N LYS A 105 7.49 82.74 2.65
CA LYS A 105 6.91 82.73 1.30
C LYS A 105 7.57 81.70 0.37
N LEU A 106 8.87 81.44 0.53
CA LEU A 106 9.56 80.36 -0.19
C LEU A 106 9.08 78.97 0.23
N ALA A 107 8.79 78.75 1.52
CA ALA A 107 8.24 77.48 2.00
C ALA A 107 6.80 77.28 1.49
N GLU A 108 5.98 78.33 1.53
CA GLU A 108 4.61 78.34 0.97
C GLU A 108 4.62 78.11 -0.55
N LEU A 109 5.53 78.75 -1.28
CA LEU A 109 5.72 78.51 -2.71
C LEU A 109 6.15 77.06 -2.98
N THR A 110 7.02 76.49 -2.14
CA THR A 110 7.49 75.11 -2.30
C THR A 110 6.34 74.12 -2.08
N ASP A 111 5.51 74.34 -1.05
CA ASP A 111 4.35 73.52 -0.73
C ASP A 111 3.29 73.58 -1.83
N LEU A 112 2.98 74.78 -2.34
CA LEU A 112 2.04 74.96 -3.45
C LEU A 112 2.54 74.33 -4.76
N VAL A 113 3.84 74.44 -5.07
CA VAL A 113 4.43 73.78 -6.24
C VAL A 113 4.41 72.25 -6.07
N GLN A 114 4.66 71.73 -4.86
CA GLN A 114 4.59 70.30 -4.56
C GLN A 114 3.15 69.78 -4.67
N GLN A 115 2.17 70.48 -4.08
CA GLN A 115 0.75 70.15 -4.18
C GLN A 115 0.27 70.13 -5.63
N ALA A 116 0.65 71.13 -6.43
CA ALA A 116 0.35 71.15 -7.86
C ALA A 116 1.03 69.99 -8.61
N THR A 117 2.25 69.60 -8.21
CA THR A 117 2.98 68.47 -8.80
C THR A 117 2.30 67.14 -8.50
N ASP A 118 1.89 66.91 -7.25
CA ASP A 118 1.26 65.66 -6.81
C ASP A 118 -0.15 65.49 -7.39
N GLN A 119 -0.93 66.58 -7.47
CA GLN A 119 -2.25 66.57 -8.11
C GLN A 119 -2.11 66.24 -9.60
N ILE A 120 -1.24 66.96 -10.32
CA ILE A 120 -0.97 66.69 -11.74
C ILE A 120 -0.51 65.26 -11.98
N HIS A 121 0.33 64.70 -11.10
CA HIS A 121 0.79 63.32 -11.23
C HIS A 121 -0.34 62.32 -11.03
N THR A 122 -1.19 62.52 -10.03
CA THR A 122 -2.36 61.69 -9.76
C THR A 122 -3.32 61.73 -10.93
N ASP A 123 -3.62 62.93 -11.43
CA ASP A 123 -4.53 63.13 -12.56
C ASP A 123 -3.98 62.45 -13.84
N GLN A 124 -2.67 62.58 -14.07
CA GLN A 124 -2.01 61.93 -15.20
C GLN A 124 -2.06 60.40 -15.10
N GLN A 125 -1.92 59.82 -13.90
CA GLN A 125 -2.03 58.38 -13.69
C GLN A 125 -3.45 57.87 -13.93
N SER A 126 -4.46 58.56 -13.39
CA SER A 126 -5.86 58.20 -13.61
C SER A 126 -6.27 58.30 -15.08
N LEU A 127 -5.79 59.32 -15.81
CA LEU A 127 -6.01 59.43 -17.26
C LEU A 127 -5.37 58.27 -18.03
N GLN A 128 -4.14 57.88 -17.66
CA GLN A 128 -3.45 56.75 -18.29
C GLN A 128 -4.16 55.42 -18.02
N GLU A 129 -4.71 55.25 -16.82
CA GLU A 129 -5.49 54.07 -16.45
C GLU A 129 -6.78 53.98 -17.26
N LEU A 130 -7.52 55.08 -17.39
CA LEU A 130 -8.73 55.15 -18.19
C LEU A 130 -8.45 54.88 -19.68
N GLN A 131 -7.40 55.47 -20.25
CA GLN A 131 -6.95 55.17 -21.62
C GLN A 131 -6.57 53.70 -21.82
N LYS A 132 -5.94 53.08 -20.82
CA LYS A 132 -5.56 51.67 -20.86
C LYS A 132 -6.78 50.76 -20.79
N ILE A 133 -7.80 51.10 -20.01
CA ILE A 133 -9.07 50.37 -19.93
C ILE A 133 -9.79 50.42 -21.26
N ASP A 134 -9.96 51.61 -21.86
CA ASP A 134 -10.58 51.77 -23.19
C ASP A 134 -9.84 50.96 -24.26
N GLN A 135 -8.50 51.05 -24.32
CA GLN A 135 -7.69 50.25 -25.24
C GLN A 135 -7.91 48.75 -25.01
N THR A 136 -7.93 48.30 -23.76
CA THR A 136 -8.13 46.89 -23.40
C THR A 136 -9.51 46.40 -23.83
N HIS A 137 -10.55 47.20 -23.63
CA HIS A 137 -11.92 46.87 -24.00
C HIS A 137 -12.08 46.83 -25.53
N ARG A 138 -11.55 47.82 -26.25
CA ARG A 138 -11.53 47.83 -27.73
C ARG A 138 -10.77 46.63 -28.32
N HIS A 139 -9.63 46.28 -27.74
CA HIS A 139 -8.90 45.08 -28.12
C HIS A 139 -9.70 43.82 -27.81
N ALA A 140 -10.41 43.77 -26.67
CA ALA A 140 -11.26 42.64 -26.31
C ALA A 140 -12.43 42.45 -27.27
N VAL A 141 -13.05 43.53 -27.77
CA VAL A 141 -14.09 43.47 -28.82
C VAL A 141 -13.55 42.74 -30.05
N SER A 142 -12.40 43.17 -30.59
CA SER A 142 -11.82 42.54 -31.79
C SER A 142 -11.41 41.08 -31.57
N GLU A 143 -10.86 40.74 -30.40
CA GLU A 143 -10.48 39.37 -30.07
C GLU A 143 -11.71 38.45 -29.94
N LEU A 144 -12.77 38.92 -29.27
CA LEU A 144 -14.01 38.18 -29.10
C LEU A 144 -14.75 38.02 -30.43
N GLU A 145 -14.78 39.06 -31.27
CA GLU A 145 -15.37 39.01 -32.61
C GLU A 145 -14.72 37.91 -33.46
N LYS A 146 -13.38 37.86 -33.48
CA LYS A 146 -12.65 36.80 -34.20
C LYS A 146 -12.99 35.42 -33.68
N LYS A 147 -13.03 35.23 -32.36
CA LYS A 147 -13.38 33.95 -31.74
C LYS A 147 -14.81 33.54 -32.07
N TYR A 148 -15.76 34.46 -31.98
CA TYR A 148 -17.15 34.23 -32.35
C TYR A 148 -17.26 33.83 -33.83
N GLN A 149 -16.62 34.55 -34.75
CA GLN A 149 -16.60 34.20 -36.17
C GLN A 149 -16.00 32.82 -36.43
N GLN A 150 -14.95 32.44 -35.71
CA GLN A 150 -14.34 31.11 -35.79
C GLN A 150 -15.31 30.02 -35.31
N ILE A 151 -15.96 30.23 -34.16
CA ILE A 151 -16.97 29.32 -33.59
C ILE A 151 -18.13 29.14 -34.57
N ARG A 152 -18.70 30.25 -35.07
CA ARG A 152 -19.80 30.25 -36.05
C ARG A 152 -19.41 29.52 -37.33
N LYS A 153 -18.21 29.80 -37.87
CA LYS A 153 -17.70 29.10 -39.06
C LYS A 153 -17.58 27.60 -38.82
N LYS A 154 -17.07 27.18 -37.66
CA LYS A 154 -16.90 25.77 -37.29
C LYS A 154 -18.24 25.05 -37.18
N LEU A 155 -19.22 25.66 -36.51
CA LEU A 155 -20.58 25.12 -36.40
C LEU A 155 -21.25 24.95 -37.77
N LEU A 156 -21.09 25.95 -38.66
CA LEU A 156 -21.64 25.87 -40.01
C LEU A 156 -20.94 24.84 -40.91
N SER A 157 -19.60 24.73 -40.83
CA SER A 157 -18.84 23.81 -41.68
C SER A 157 -18.94 22.35 -41.21
N GLU A 158 -19.09 22.13 -39.91
CA GLU A 158 -19.08 20.81 -39.29
C GLU A 158 -20.45 20.43 -38.67
N ASN A 159 -21.55 21.04 -39.13
CA ASN A 159 -22.90 20.83 -38.59
C ASN A 159 -23.22 19.33 -38.35
N PHE A 160 -22.93 18.47 -39.33
CA PHE A 160 -23.17 17.03 -39.22
C PHE A 160 -22.48 16.35 -38.01
N ARG A 161 -21.33 16.87 -37.55
CA ARG A 161 -20.59 16.29 -36.41
C ARG A 161 -21.25 16.60 -35.06
N PHE A 162 -22.11 17.62 -34.99
CA PHE A 162 -22.79 18.02 -33.77
C PHE A 162 -24.17 17.36 -33.61
N GLY A 163 -24.70 16.79 -34.70
CA GLY A 163 -25.98 16.07 -34.71
C GLY A 163 -27.11 16.92 -34.15
N ASN A 164 -27.96 16.31 -33.31
CA ASN A 164 -29.12 16.97 -32.70
C ASN A 164 -28.75 18.05 -31.65
N SER A 165 -27.45 18.23 -31.35
CA SER A 165 -26.98 19.25 -30.41
C SER A 165 -26.75 20.60 -31.10
N ILE A 166 -26.79 20.65 -32.43
CA ILE A 166 -26.55 21.88 -33.20
C ILE A 166 -27.55 22.97 -32.84
N ASP A 167 -28.83 22.63 -32.69
CA ASP A 167 -29.89 23.61 -32.39
C ASP A 167 -29.62 24.36 -31.07
N GLN A 168 -29.24 23.62 -30.02
CA GLN A 168 -28.88 24.23 -28.73
C GLN A 168 -27.55 25.00 -28.76
N LEU A 169 -26.60 24.57 -29.60
CA LEU A 169 -25.35 25.31 -29.81
C LEU A 169 -25.59 26.62 -30.55
N GLU A 170 -26.48 26.62 -31.54
CA GLU A 170 -26.92 27.83 -32.26
C GLU A 170 -27.69 28.78 -31.34
N ASP A 171 -28.61 28.27 -30.51
CA ASP A 171 -29.31 29.07 -29.50
C ASP A 171 -28.35 29.74 -28.50
N ARG A 172 -27.35 29.00 -28.01
CA ARG A 172 -26.31 29.56 -27.13
C ARG A 172 -25.43 30.57 -27.85
N LEU A 173 -25.09 30.31 -29.11
CA LEU A 173 -24.32 31.25 -29.93
C LEU A 173 -25.09 32.55 -30.18
N SER A 174 -26.40 32.47 -30.44
CA SER A 174 -27.26 33.64 -30.65
C SER A 174 -27.34 34.50 -29.38
N LYS A 175 -27.49 33.89 -28.20
CA LYS A 175 -27.46 34.63 -26.93
C LYS A 175 -26.11 35.32 -26.69
N LEU A 176 -25.03 34.69 -27.13
CA LEU A 176 -23.69 35.25 -27.05
C LEU A 176 -23.51 36.42 -28.02
N GLU A 177 -24.15 36.37 -29.20
CA GLU A 177 -24.22 37.49 -30.15
C GLU A 177 -24.96 38.69 -29.54
N ASP A 178 -26.11 38.47 -28.91
CA ASP A 178 -26.85 39.54 -28.22
C ASP A 178 -26.00 40.19 -27.09
N ALA A 179 -25.31 39.37 -26.29
CA ALA A 179 -24.43 39.86 -25.22
C ALA A 179 -23.18 40.58 -25.76
N PHE A 180 -22.66 40.14 -26.91
CA PHE A 180 -21.57 40.81 -27.60
C PHE A 180 -22.00 42.17 -28.15
N ASP A 181 -23.19 42.25 -28.75
CA ASP A 181 -23.75 43.51 -29.25
C ASP A 181 -23.97 44.50 -28.11
N GLN A 182 -24.47 44.04 -26.96
CA GLN A 182 -24.58 44.86 -25.75
C GLN A 182 -23.21 45.36 -25.26
N PHE A 183 -22.19 44.50 -25.23
CA PHE A 183 -20.83 44.89 -24.84
C PHE A 183 -20.20 45.88 -25.83
N SER A 184 -20.40 45.67 -27.13
CA SER A 184 -19.93 46.55 -28.20
C SER A 184 -20.59 47.94 -28.07
N GLN A 185 -21.91 47.98 -27.83
CA GLN A 185 -22.64 49.20 -27.61
C GLN A 185 -22.14 49.95 -26.36
N LEU A 186 -22.01 49.27 -25.21
CA LEU A 186 -21.47 49.88 -23.99
C LEU A 186 -20.02 50.38 -24.16
N THR A 187 -19.22 49.71 -24.99
CA THR A 187 -17.83 50.12 -25.29
C THR A 187 -17.79 51.34 -26.22
N ILE A 188 -18.71 51.43 -27.20
CA ILE A 188 -18.84 52.60 -28.08
C ILE A 188 -19.42 53.80 -27.33
N GLU A 189 -20.37 53.55 -26.43
CA GLU A 189 -20.94 54.55 -25.54
C GLU A 189 -19.93 55.00 -24.47
N GLY A 190 -18.96 54.15 -24.14
CA GLY A 190 -17.86 54.44 -23.20
C GLY A 190 -18.19 54.23 -21.73
N ASP A 191 -19.20 53.41 -21.44
CA ASP A 191 -19.49 52.96 -20.09
C ASP A 191 -18.59 51.76 -19.75
N HIS A 192 -17.34 52.05 -19.38
CA HIS A 192 -16.33 51.02 -19.16
C HIS A 192 -16.57 50.18 -17.90
N SER A 193 -17.33 50.69 -16.93
CA SER A 193 -17.64 49.99 -15.67
C SER A 193 -18.58 48.81 -15.96
N ASN A 194 -19.74 49.09 -16.57
CA ASN A 194 -20.70 48.05 -16.94
C ASN A 194 -20.16 47.14 -18.05
N ALA A 195 -19.39 47.68 -18.99
CA ALA A 195 -18.75 46.88 -20.02
C ALA A 195 -17.76 45.84 -19.44
N HIS A 196 -17.14 46.10 -18.29
CA HIS A 196 -16.19 45.17 -17.68
C HIS A 196 -16.86 43.88 -17.19
N ASP A 197 -18.00 44.01 -16.50
CA ASP A 197 -18.73 42.87 -15.97
C ASP A 197 -19.29 42.00 -17.10
N VAL A 198 -19.87 42.63 -18.13
CA VAL A 198 -20.35 41.94 -19.33
C VAL A 198 -19.19 41.25 -20.06
N LEU A 199 -18.00 41.87 -20.13
CA LEU A 199 -16.81 41.27 -20.74
C LEU A 199 -16.35 40.00 -20.02
N LEU A 200 -16.39 39.99 -18.69
CA LEU A 200 -16.01 38.82 -17.88
C LEU A 200 -16.99 37.67 -18.12
N GLU A 201 -18.29 37.94 -18.09
CA GLU A 201 -19.32 36.95 -18.39
C GLU A 201 -19.18 36.41 -19.82
N LEU A 202 -19.03 37.30 -20.79
CA LEU A 202 -18.89 36.93 -22.20
C LEU A 202 -17.65 36.06 -22.44
N ARG A 203 -16.52 36.36 -21.79
CA ARG A 203 -15.31 35.51 -21.86
C ARG A 203 -15.53 34.13 -21.24
N ALA A 204 -16.23 34.07 -20.11
CA ALA A 204 -16.56 32.80 -19.46
C ALA A 204 -17.48 31.94 -20.35
N GLN A 205 -18.58 32.52 -20.84
CA GLN A 205 -19.52 31.85 -21.73
C GLN A 205 -18.87 31.42 -23.06
N THR A 206 -18.04 32.28 -23.66
CA THR A 206 -17.30 31.94 -24.89
C THR A 206 -16.33 30.78 -24.65
N SER A 207 -15.63 30.78 -23.51
CA SER A 207 -14.71 29.69 -23.17
C SER A 207 -15.45 28.38 -22.86
N GLU A 208 -16.61 28.43 -22.23
CA GLU A 208 -17.44 27.25 -21.98
C GLU A 208 -17.95 26.68 -23.31
N LEU A 209 -18.50 27.54 -24.18
CA LEU A 209 -18.98 27.13 -25.50
C LEU A 209 -17.87 26.52 -26.35
N ASP A 210 -16.67 27.09 -26.34
CA ASP A 210 -15.52 26.54 -27.07
C ASP A 210 -15.13 25.13 -26.56
N LYS A 211 -15.13 24.92 -25.24
CA LYS A 211 -14.91 23.58 -24.65
C LYS A 211 -15.99 22.58 -25.08
N ILE A 212 -17.26 23.00 -25.06
CA ILE A 212 -18.38 22.17 -25.49
C ILE A 212 -18.22 21.80 -26.97
N ILE A 213 -17.93 22.77 -27.84
CA ILE A 213 -17.74 22.56 -29.28
C ILE A 213 -16.54 21.66 -29.58
N ALA A 214 -15.51 21.67 -28.73
CA ALA A 214 -14.40 20.73 -28.85
C ALA A 214 -14.77 19.29 -28.42
N ALA A 215 -15.61 19.13 -27.40
CA ALA A 215 -15.93 17.82 -26.81
C ALA A 215 -17.11 17.10 -27.51
N VAL A 216 -18.14 17.82 -27.94
CA VAL A 216 -19.37 17.24 -28.52
C VAL A 216 -19.10 16.33 -29.73
N PRO A 217 -18.22 16.67 -30.70
CA PRO A 217 -18.01 15.83 -31.88
C PRO A 217 -17.55 14.42 -31.54
N ASP A 218 -16.61 14.28 -30.60
CA ASP A 218 -16.05 12.98 -30.22
C ASP A 218 -17.09 12.15 -29.43
N LEU A 219 -17.87 12.80 -28.58
CA LEU A 219 -18.97 12.16 -27.83
C LEU A 219 -20.09 11.70 -28.76
N TYR A 220 -20.46 12.53 -29.73
CA TYR A 220 -21.48 12.22 -30.73
C TYR A 220 -21.04 11.07 -31.63
N GLN A 221 -19.80 11.09 -32.13
CA GLN A 221 -19.25 10.03 -32.98
C GLN A 221 -19.31 8.66 -32.30
N LYS A 222 -18.95 8.59 -31.01
CA LYS A 222 -19.06 7.33 -30.24
C LYS A 222 -20.51 6.84 -30.14
N LEU A 223 -21.46 7.74 -29.87
CA LEU A 223 -22.87 7.42 -29.68
C LEU A 223 -23.61 7.06 -30.98
N ASP A 224 -23.25 7.69 -32.10
CA ASP A 224 -23.98 7.55 -33.37
C ASP A 224 -23.35 6.53 -34.34
N LEU A 225 -22.01 6.35 -34.29
CA LEU A 225 -21.31 5.38 -35.13
C LEU A 225 -20.77 4.20 -34.33
N THR A 226 -19.92 4.44 -33.34
CA THR A 226 -19.13 3.37 -32.70
C THR A 226 -20.00 2.38 -31.92
N TYR A 227 -20.79 2.84 -30.94
CA TYR A 227 -21.61 1.94 -30.14
C TYR A 227 -22.68 1.20 -30.97
N PRO A 228 -23.38 1.82 -31.94
CA PRO A 228 -24.30 1.08 -32.80
C PRO A 228 -23.63 -0.02 -33.63
N GLU A 229 -22.41 0.20 -34.11
CA GLU A 229 -21.63 -0.84 -34.80
C GLU A 229 -21.21 -1.96 -33.86
N GLN A 230 -20.66 -1.63 -32.69
CA GLN A 230 -20.28 -2.61 -31.65
C GLN A 230 -21.48 -3.43 -31.17
N LEU A 231 -22.64 -2.81 -30.93
CA LEU A 231 -23.86 -3.52 -30.54
C LEU A 231 -24.38 -4.45 -31.63
N LYS A 232 -24.27 -4.06 -32.92
CA LYS A 232 -24.60 -4.94 -34.05
C LYS A 232 -23.62 -6.10 -34.16
N GLU A 233 -22.34 -5.86 -33.92
CA GLU A 233 -21.31 -6.88 -33.89
C GLU A 233 -21.56 -7.88 -32.76
N LEU A 234 -21.78 -7.39 -31.54
CA LEU A 234 -22.16 -8.20 -30.38
C LEU A 234 -23.42 -9.03 -30.64
N ALA A 235 -24.47 -8.43 -31.22
CA ALA A 235 -25.69 -9.15 -31.55
C ALA A 235 -25.44 -10.28 -32.58
N ARG A 236 -24.60 -10.03 -33.61
CA ARG A 236 -24.22 -11.05 -34.59
C ARG A 236 -23.33 -12.13 -33.96
N GLY A 237 -22.40 -11.74 -33.09
CA GLY A 237 -21.53 -12.64 -32.33
C GLY A 237 -22.37 -13.57 -31.46
N TYR A 238 -23.26 -13.00 -30.67
CA TYR A 238 -24.23 -13.73 -29.85
C TYR A 238 -25.06 -14.71 -30.67
N GLN A 239 -25.63 -14.28 -31.80
CA GLN A 239 -26.41 -15.19 -32.67
C GLN A 239 -25.58 -16.36 -33.21
N LYS A 240 -24.31 -16.12 -33.58
CA LYS A 240 -23.41 -17.20 -34.03
C LYS A 240 -23.05 -18.16 -32.90
N LEU A 241 -22.81 -17.64 -31.69
CA LEU A 241 -22.51 -18.45 -30.51
C LEU A 241 -23.74 -19.26 -30.07
N ALA A 242 -24.92 -18.66 -30.07
CA ALA A 242 -26.18 -19.35 -29.81
C ALA A 242 -26.46 -20.47 -30.84
N GLN A 243 -26.11 -20.26 -32.13
CA GLN A 243 -26.18 -21.32 -33.16
C GLN A 243 -25.17 -22.44 -32.96
N GLN A 244 -24.08 -22.18 -32.23
CA GLN A 244 -23.05 -23.17 -31.87
C GLN A 244 -23.31 -23.78 -30.48
N ASP A 245 -24.52 -23.60 -29.95
CA ASP A 245 -24.99 -24.14 -28.66
C ASP A 245 -24.20 -23.63 -27.44
N TYR A 246 -23.68 -22.40 -27.48
CA TYR A 246 -23.11 -21.76 -26.29
C TYR A 246 -24.23 -21.20 -25.42
N GLN A 247 -24.18 -21.51 -24.12
CA GLN A 247 -25.08 -20.96 -23.10
C GLN A 247 -24.33 -20.00 -22.18
N PHE A 248 -24.98 -18.90 -21.79
CA PHE A 248 -24.40 -17.86 -20.93
C PHE A 248 -25.11 -17.79 -19.58
N VAL A 249 -24.36 -17.42 -18.54
CA VAL A 249 -24.85 -17.28 -17.14
C VAL A 249 -25.77 -16.07 -17.01
N ASP A 250 -25.37 -14.95 -17.61
CA ASP A 250 -26.04 -13.67 -17.42
C ASP A 250 -27.30 -13.56 -18.28
N ALA A 251 -28.31 -12.95 -17.66
CA ALA A 251 -29.66 -12.83 -18.19
C ALA A 251 -29.65 -12.20 -19.58
N ASP A 252 -30.00 -13.03 -20.58
CA ASP A 252 -30.36 -12.64 -21.94
C ASP A 252 -29.51 -11.48 -22.49
N ILE A 253 -28.30 -11.78 -22.97
CA ILE A 253 -27.40 -10.80 -23.61
C ILE A 253 -28.16 -9.94 -24.64
N ALA A 254 -29.20 -10.48 -25.27
CA ALA A 254 -30.07 -9.71 -26.16
C ALA A 254 -30.85 -8.58 -25.44
N MET A 255 -31.36 -8.82 -24.23
CA MET A 255 -31.98 -7.78 -23.39
C MET A 255 -30.96 -6.74 -22.94
N GLU A 256 -29.74 -7.15 -22.56
CA GLU A 256 -28.70 -6.20 -22.18
C GLU A 256 -28.28 -5.30 -23.35
N ILE A 257 -28.11 -5.87 -24.55
CA ILE A 257 -27.86 -5.11 -25.78
C ILE A 257 -28.99 -4.10 -26.05
N ASP A 258 -30.26 -4.49 -25.85
CA ASP A 258 -31.39 -3.56 -25.99
C ASP A 258 -31.40 -2.47 -24.92
N ASN A 259 -31.03 -2.79 -23.67
CA ASN A 259 -30.90 -1.82 -22.60
C ASN A 259 -29.77 -0.82 -22.87
N ILE A 260 -28.60 -1.26 -23.33
CA ILE A 260 -27.51 -0.37 -23.74
C ILE A 260 -27.97 0.52 -24.90
N ASN A 261 -28.72 -0.03 -25.87
CA ASN A 261 -29.28 0.74 -26.98
C ASN A 261 -30.29 1.81 -26.50
N LYS A 262 -31.11 1.52 -25.48
CA LYS A 262 -32.00 2.51 -24.84
C LYS A 262 -31.20 3.60 -24.12
N GLN A 263 -30.23 3.22 -23.29
CA GLN A 263 -29.35 4.16 -22.58
C GLN A 263 -28.59 5.06 -23.55
N ARG A 264 -28.13 4.52 -24.69
CA ARG A 264 -27.50 5.29 -25.77
C ARG A 264 -28.45 6.35 -26.34
N LYS A 265 -29.71 6.00 -26.61
CA LYS A 265 -30.72 6.95 -27.11
C LYS A 265 -31.04 8.04 -26.09
N GLU A 266 -31.15 7.68 -24.81
CA GLU A 266 -31.32 8.66 -23.73
C GLU A 266 -30.11 9.59 -23.62
N THR A 267 -28.90 9.04 -23.76
CA THR A 267 -27.65 9.81 -23.72
C THR A 267 -27.54 10.75 -24.93
N LEU A 268 -27.98 10.33 -26.12
CA LEU A 268 -28.11 11.23 -27.28
C LEU A 268 -29.08 12.39 -27.02
N GLY A 269 -30.19 12.14 -26.29
CA GLY A 269 -31.11 13.19 -25.85
C GLY A 269 -30.47 14.19 -24.88
N LYS A 270 -29.68 13.71 -23.92
CA LYS A 270 -28.92 14.56 -22.98
C LYS A 270 -27.80 15.34 -23.68
N LEU A 271 -27.17 14.74 -24.70
CA LEU A 271 -26.18 15.42 -25.53
C LEU A 271 -26.82 16.57 -26.33
N ALA A 272 -28.03 16.35 -26.85
CA ALA A 272 -28.79 17.42 -27.50
C ALA A 272 -29.08 18.59 -26.55
N GLN A 273 -29.20 18.35 -25.23
CA GLN A 273 -29.37 19.37 -24.18
C GLN A 273 -28.03 19.97 -23.68
N LEU A 274 -26.89 19.59 -24.26
CA LEU A 274 -25.54 20.04 -23.89
C LEU A 274 -25.09 19.67 -22.46
N GLU A 275 -25.63 18.58 -21.88
CA GLU A 275 -25.21 18.06 -20.58
C GLU A 275 -23.91 17.22 -20.67
N ILE A 276 -22.79 17.86 -21.00
CA ILE A 276 -21.51 17.17 -21.31
C ILE A 276 -21.03 16.25 -20.18
N ASP A 277 -21.08 16.69 -18.93
CA ASP A 277 -20.63 15.90 -17.79
C ASP A 277 -21.47 14.63 -17.58
N ALA A 278 -22.78 14.72 -17.78
CA ALA A 278 -23.69 13.59 -17.67
C ALA A 278 -23.48 12.61 -18.83
N VAL A 279 -23.30 13.13 -20.05
CA VAL A 279 -23.01 12.33 -21.24
C VAL A 279 -21.69 11.61 -21.12
N GLN A 280 -20.64 12.25 -20.61
CA GLN A 280 -19.33 11.61 -20.45
C GLN A 280 -19.41 10.44 -19.46
N LYS A 281 -20.09 10.62 -18.32
CA LYS A 281 -20.32 9.54 -17.35
C LYS A 281 -21.15 8.39 -17.95
N ALA A 282 -22.20 8.73 -18.68
CA ALA A 282 -23.04 7.73 -19.35
C ALA A 282 -22.25 6.95 -20.41
N ASN A 283 -21.41 7.62 -21.22
CA ASN A 283 -20.53 6.97 -22.19
C ASN A 283 -19.56 6.00 -21.54
N THR A 284 -18.90 6.39 -20.44
CA THR A 284 -18.03 5.47 -19.70
C THR A 284 -18.80 4.27 -19.13
N SER A 285 -20.06 4.46 -18.71
CA SER A 285 -20.91 3.36 -18.26
C SER A 285 -21.26 2.41 -19.41
N ILE A 286 -21.64 2.95 -20.57
CA ILE A 286 -21.95 2.18 -21.78
C ILE A 286 -20.71 1.40 -22.24
N GLU A 287 -19.54 2.04 -22.25
CA GLU A 287 -18.27 1.41 -22.60
C GLU A 287 -17.97 0.21 -21.71
N ARG A 288 -18.06 0.36 -20.38
CA ARG A 288 -17.88 -0.77 -19.44
C ARG A 288 -18.89 -1.90 -19.64
N GLN A 289 -20.14 -1.58 -19.95
CA GLN A 289 -21.17 -2.59 -20.20
C GLN A 289 -20.88 -3.35 -21.51
N VAL A 290 -20.46 -2.65 -22.55
CA VAL A 290 -20.05 -3.24 -23.83
C VAL A 290 -18.82 -4.14 -23.64
N ASP A 291 -17.79 -3.65 -22.94
CA ASP A 291 -16.59 -4.42 -22.64
C ASP A 291 -16.91 -5.68 -21.82
N HIS A 292 -17.79 -5.55 -20.82
CA HIS A 292 -18.25 -6.70 -20.03
C HIS A 292 -18.94 -7.76 -20.88
N LEU A 293 -19.80 -7.36 -21.83
CA LEU A 293 -20.44 -8.29 -22.75
C LEU A 293 -19.42 -9.03 -23.63
N TYR A 294 -18.39 -8.34 -24.11
CA TYR A 294 -17.30 -8.98 -24.83
C TYR A 294 -16.54 -9.97 -23.93
N ASP A 295 -16.22 -9.60 -22.70
CA ASP A 295 -15.52 -10.47 -21.75
C ASP A 295 -16.32 -11.74 -21.44
N VAL A 296 -17.64 -11.62 -21.23
CA VAL A 296 -18.51 -12.79 -20.99
C VAL A 296 -18.51 -13.72 -22.21
N MET A 297 -18.65 -13.18 -23.43
CA MET A 297 -18.58 -13.99 -24.64
C MET A 297 -17.21 -14.66 -24.83
N GLN A 298 -16.14 -13.90 -24.62
CA GLN A 298 -14.77 -14.37 -24.79
C GLN A 298 -14.44 -15.49 -23.81
N LYS A 299 -14.85 -15.36 -22.54
CA LYS A 299 -14.68 -16.40 -21.53
C LYS A 299 -15.32 -17.72 -21.93
N GLU A 300 -16.53 -17.71 -22.48
CA GLU A 300 -17.18 -18.96 -22.94
C GLU A 300 -16.47 -19.55 -24.17
N ILE A 301 -16.05 -18.72 -25.12
CA ILE A 301 -15.29 -19.16 -26.30
C ILE A 301 -13.98 -19.83 -25.89
N ASP A 302 -13.27 -19.26 -24.93
CA ASP A 302 -11.99 -19.77 -24.46
C ASP A 302 -12.15 -21.00 -23.54
N ALA A 303 -13.27 -21.11 -22.83
CA ALA A 303 -13.51 -22.22 -21.92
C ALA A 303 -13.76 -23.56 -22.65
N ARG A 304 -14.53 -23.55 -23.74
CA ARG A 304 -14.90 -24.77 -24.48
C ARG A 304 -13.72 -25.64 -24.95
N PRO A 305 -12.65 -25.10 -25.58
CA PRO A 305 -11.51 -25.93 -25.99
C PRO A 305 -10.76 -26.50 -24.77
N GLU A 306 -10.68 -25.77 -23.67
CA GLU A 306 -10.02 -26.23 -22.44
C GLU A 306 -10.84 -27.33 -21.75
N VAL A 307 -12.15 -27.16 -21.63
CA VAL A 307 -13.08 -28.19 -21.15
C VAL A 307 -12.97 -29.47 -21.97
N THR A 308 -12.90 -29.34 -23.30
CA THR A 308 -12.80 -30.50 -24.20
C THR A 308 -11.51 -31.30 -23.99
N LYS A 309 -10.40 -30.62 -23.66
CA LYS A 309 -9.11 -31.27 -23.35
C LYS A 309 -9.10 -31.88 -21.96
N LEU A 310 -9.63 -31.16 -20.96
CA LEU A 310 -9.53 -31.52 -19.55
C LEU A 310 -10.53 -32.63 -19.16
N MET A 311 -11.68 -32.71 -19.84
CA MET A 311 -12.69 -33.75 -19.59
C MET A 311 -12.19 -35.20 -19.63
N PRO A 312 -11.47 -35.66 -20.67
CA PRO A 312 -10.93 -37.02 -20.69
C PRO A 312 -9.83 -37.24 -19.64
N GLU A 313 -9.08 -36.20 -19.27
CA GLU A 313 -8.04 -36.29 -18.24
C GLU A 313 -8.65 -36.48 -16.85
N ILE A 314 -9.63 -35.64 -16.49
CA ILE A 314 -10.37 -35.75 -15.22
C ILE A 314 -11.07 -37.10 -15.12
N SER A 315 -11.66 -37.61 -16.21
CA SER A 315 -12.29 -38.94 -16.21
C SER A 315 -11.30 -40.04 -15.81
N LYS A 316 -10.10 -40.04 -16.41
CA LYS A 316 -9.05 -41.00 -16.06
C LYS A 316 -8.60 -40.84 -14.62
N PHE A 317 -8.47 -39.60 -14.14
CA PHE A 317 -8.05 -39.32 -12.77
C PHE A 317 -9.09 -39.77 -11.74
N ILE A 318 -10.38 -39.53 -11.98
CA ILE A 318 -11.46 -40.04 -11.12
C ILE A 318 -11.40 -41.57 -11.06
N ILE A 319 -11.29 -42.26 -12.19
CA ILE A 319 -11.20 -43.73 -12.22
C ILE A 319 -9.96 -44.22 -11.47
N HIS A 320 -8.82 -43.55 -11.63
CA HIS A 320 -7.59 -43.90 -10.93
C HIS A 320 -7.74 -43.75 -9.41
N ALA A 321 -8.22 -42.59 -8.95
CA ALA A 321 -8.44 -42.31 -7.53
C ALA A 321 -9.48 -43.24 -6.91
N GLN A 322 -10.53 -43.63 -7.66
CA GLN A 322 -11.51 -44.62 -7.21
C GLN A 322 -10.90 -46.00 -7.01
N ASN A 323 -10.10 -46.47 -7.97
CA ASN A 323 -9.43 -47.76 -7.87
C ASN A 323 -8.44 -47.79 -6.71
N GLN A 324 -7.61 -46.75 -6.57
CA GLN A 324 -6.69 -46.61 -5.44
C GLN A 324 -7.43 -46.59 -4.10
N ASN A 325 -8.54 -45.84 -4.00
CA ASN A 325 -9.35 -45.82 -2.77
C ASN A 325 -9.94 -47.20 -2.45
N HIS A 326 -10.35 -47.94 -3.47
CA HIS A 326 -10.91 -49.28 -3.28
C HIS A 326 -9.85 -50.29 -2.83
N GLU A 327 -8.68 -50.28 -3.47
CA GLU A 327 -7.54 -51.11 -3.08
C GLU A 327 -7.10 -50.79 -1.64
N LEU A 328 -6.94 -49.52 -1.31
CA LEU A 328 -6.58 -49.07 0.04
C LEU A 328 -7.62 -49.51 1.09
N LEU A 329 -8.93 -49.43 0.79
CA LEU A 329 -9.96 -49.92 1.71
C LEU A 329 -9.85 -51.44 1.94
N ILE A 330 -9.54 -52.23 0.92
CA ILE A 330 -9.35 -53.68 1.06
C ILE A 330 -8.12 -53.97 1.92
N GLU A 331 -7.02 -53.26 1.68
CA GLU A 331 -5.79 -53.44 2.46
C GLU A 331 -5.97 -53.02 3.91
N LEU A 332 -6.62 -51.87 4.17
CA LEU A 332 -6.97 -51.43 5.52
C LEU A 332 -7.91 -52.40 6.21
N ASP A 333 -8.91 -52.97 5.53
CA ASP A 333 -9.79 -53.98 6.11
C ASP A 333 -8.99 -55.23 6.51
N ARG A 334 -8.11 -55.71 5.63
CA ARG A 334 -7.20 -56.84 5.93
C ARG A 334 -6.31 -56.54 7.12
N LEU A 335 -5.74 -55.33 7.20
CA LEU A 335 -4.84 -54.95 8.29
C LEU A 335 -5.59 -54.71 9.59
N SER A 336 -6.81 -54.19 9.56
CA SER A 336 -7.67 -54.00 10.74
C SER A 336 -8.04 -55.30 11.47
N GLN A 337 -7.86 -56.46 10.81
CA GLN A 337 -8.05 -57.77 11.41
C GLN A 337 -6.92 -58.10 12.39
N ASN A 338 -5.69 -57.67 12.09
CA ASN A 338 -4.48 -58.00 12.86
C ASN A 338 -3.93 -56.80 13.65
N TYR A 339 -4.23 -55.56 13.25
CA TYR A 339 -3.72 -54.34 13.85
C TYR A 339 -4.86 -53.43 14.35
N THR A 340 -4.59 -52.64 15.38
CA THR A 340 -5.45 -51.52 15.78
C THR A 340 -5.06 -50.28 14.98
N LEU A 341 -6.03 -49.70 14.28
CA LEU A 341 -5.88 -48.49 13.48
C LEU A 341 -6.40 -47.31 14.30
N ASP A 342 -5.49 -46.54 14.89
CA ASP A 342 -5.81 -45.53 15.92
C ASP A 342 -6.08 -44.13 15.34
N HIS A 343 -5.71 -43.86 14.09
CA HIS A 343 -5.86 -42.54 13.45
C HIS A 343 -7.10 -42.44 12.56
N ALA A 344 -8.07 -43.34 12.75
CA ALA A 344 -9.31 -43.38 11.97
C ALA A 344 -9.06 -43.48 10.44
N GLU A 345 -8.00 -44.19 10.05
CA GLU A 345 -7.53 -44.41 8.68
C GLU A 345 -8.66 -44.96 7.79
N LEU A 346 -9.48 -45.87 8.35
CA LEU A 346 -10.68 -46.41 7.69
C LEU A 346 -11.77 -45.35 7.44
N GLU A 347 -12.05 -44.49 8.41
CA GLU A 347 -13.08 -43.45 8.28
C GLU A 347 -12.64 -42.35 7.33
N THR A 348 -11.36 -41.96 7.39
CA THR A 348 -10.74 -41.03 6.44
C THR A 348 -10.87 -41.58 5.02
N THR A 349 -10.47 -42.84 4.78
CA THR A 349 -10.53 -43.46 3.44
C THR A 349 -11.96 -43.64 2.93
N ARG A 350 -12.94 -43.90 3.82
CA ARG A 350 -14.37 -43.87 3.48
C ARG A 350 -14.82 -42.47 3.07
N GLY A 351 -14.43 -41.45 3.83
CA GLY A 351 -14.72 -40.05 3.52
C GLY A 351 -14.11 -39.59 2.20
N LEU A 352 -12.89 -40.03 1.87
CA LEU A 352 -12.27 -39.80 0.56
C LEU A 352 -13.09 -40.46 -0.55
N GLY A 353 -13.55 -41.69 -0.35
CA GLY A 353 -14.43 -42.38 -1.29
C GLY A 353 -15.75 -41.66 -1.55
N GLU A 354 -16.37 -41.06 -0.53
CA GLU A 354 -17.57 -40.24 -0.69
C GLU A 354 -17.30 -38.94 -1.46
N GLN A 355 -16.17 -38.28 -1.19
CA GLN A 355 -15.75 -37.10 -1.93
C GLN A 355 -15.50 -37.41 -3.41
N ILE A 356 -14.82 -38.52 -3.72
CA ILE A 356 -14.62 -38.97 -5.10
C ILE A 356 -15.96 -39.25 -5.79
N LYS A 357 -16.92 -39.87 -5.11
CA LYS A 357 -18.28 -40.10 -5.66
C LYS A 357 -19.04 -38.80 -5.92
N ALA A 358 -18.89 -37.80 -5.05
CA ALA A 358 -19.48 -36.48 -5.27
C ALA A 358 -18.88 -35.83 -6.53
N ILE A 359 -17.56 -35.88 -6.68
CA ILE A 359 -16.86 -35.38 -7.87
C ILE A 359 -17.28 -36.14 -9.14
N GLU A 360 -17.44 -37.47 -9.07
CA GLU A 360 -17.93 -38.27 -10.19
C GLU A 360 -19.36 -37.87 -10.57
N LYS A 361 -20.23 -37.64 -9.59
CA LYS A 361 -21.60 -37.19 -9.85
C LYS A 361 -21.61 -35.82 -10.54
N ASP A 362 -20.83 -34.86 -10.04
CA ASP A 362 -20.71 -33.54 -10.65
C ASP A 362 -20.18 -33.64 -12.09
N TYR A 363 -19.20 -34.51 -12.33
CA TYR A 363 -18.69 -34.82 -13.67
C TYR A 363 -19.77 -35.41 -14.60
N GLN A 364 -20.58 -36.34 -14.09
CA GLN A 364 -21.69 -36.93 -14.86
C GLN A 364 -22.78 -35.90 -15.17
N ASP A 365 -23.08 -35.01 -14.23
CA ASP A 365 -24.03 -33.92 -14.42
C ASP A 365 -23.50 -32.92 -15.47
N ASP A 366 -22.21 -32.58 -15.43
CA ASP A 366 -21.53 -31.76 -16.45
C ASP A 366 -21.58 -32.42 -17.84
N MET A 367 -21.31 -33.73 -17.92
CA MET A 367 -21.44 -34.48 -19.17
C MET A 367 -22.87 -34.50 -19.69
N SER A 368 -23.86 -34.66 -18.82
CA SER A 368 -25.27 -34.57 -19.20
C SER A 368 -25.62 -33.17 -19.73
N ALA A 369 -25.11 -32.12 -19.09
CA ALA A 369 -25.33 -30.74 -19.50
C ALA A 369 -24.70 -30.44 -20.87
N ILE A 370 -23.49 -30.95 -21.13
CA ILE A 370 -22.81 -30.83 -22.43
C ILE A 370 -23.60 -31.56 -23.51
N HIS A 371 -24.06 -32.79 -23.24
CA HIS A 371 -24.89 -33.54 -24.18
C HIS A 371 -26.26 -32.92 -24.46
N LYS A 372 -26.84 -32.23 -23.47
CA LYS A 372 -28.12 -31.52 -23.62
C LYS A 372 -27.96 -30.15 -24.28
N HIS A 373 -26.74 -29.72 -24.62
CA HIS A 373 -26.47 -28.40 -25.19
C HIS A 373 -26.93 -27.24 -24.27
N THR A 374 -26.96 -27.47 -22.95
CA THR A 374 -27.32 -26.45 -21.94
C THR A 374 -26.17 -26.12 -21.00
N ALA A 375 -24.97 -26.58 -21.35
CA ALA A 375 -23.75 -26.40 -20.57
C ALA A 375 -23.25 -24.96 -20.68
N ILE A 376 -22.89 -24.40 -19.52
CA ILE A 376 -22.13 -23.15 -19.44
C ILE A 376 -20.66 -23.57 -19.28
N ASP A 377 -19.88 -23.42 -20.34
CA ASP A 377 -18.53 -23.96 -20.45
C ASP A 377 -17.58 -23.32 -19.41
N SER A 378 -17.75 -22.02 -19.10
CA SER A 378 -16.95 -21.33 -18.08
C SER A 378 -17.12 -21.90 -16.67
N GLN A 379 -18.36 -22.13 -16.24
CA GLN A 379 -18.66 -22.72 -14.92
C GLN A 379 -18.17 -24.15 -14.83
N ILE A 380 -18.34 -24.91 -15.92
CA ILE A 380 -17.84 -26.27 -16.02
C ILE A 380 -16.31 -26.29 -15.89
N LEU A 381 -15.60 -25.37 -16.56
CA LEU A 381 -14.15 -25.25 -16.44
C LEU A 381 -13.70 -24.96 -15.00
N GLU A 382 -14.38 -24.05 -14.30
CA GLU A 382 -14.06 -23.75 -12.89
C GLU A 382 -14.31 -24.95 -11.98
N ARG A 383 -15.46 -25.63 -12.15
CA ARG A 383 -15.77 -26.87 -11.41
C ARG A 383 -14.75 -27.96 -11.69
N GLN A 384 -14.32 -28.10 -12.93
CA GLN A 384 -13.29 -29.07 -13.33
C GLN A 384 -11.93 -28.78 -12.72
N LYS A 385 -11.50 -27.52 -12.70
CA LYS A 385 -10.24 -27.12 -12.05
C LYS A 385 -10.30 -27.40 -10.55
N ALA A 386 -11.41 -27.03 -9.90
CA ALA A 386 -11.62 -27.32 -8.48
C ALA A 386 -11.68 -28.83 -8.21
N ALA A 387 -12.29 -29.62 -9.09
CA ALA A 387 -12.30 -31.07 -9.01
C ALA A 387 -10.89 -31.65 -9.14
N ASN A 388 -10.09 -31.16 -10.08
CA ASN A 388 -8.71 -31.58 -10.25
C ASN A 388 -7.85 -31.30 -9.01
N GLU A 389 -7.95 -30.08 -8.45
CA GLU A 389 -7.26 -29.73 -7.20
C GLU A 389 -7.69 -30.65 -6.05
N LYS A 390 -8.98 -30.92 -5.90
CA LYS A 390 -9.49 -31.85 -4.88
C LYS A 390 -8.99 -33.28 -5.11
N LEU A 391 -8.95 -33.77 -6.35
CA LEU A 391 -8.44 -35.10 -6.66
C LEU A 391 -6.96 -35.23 -6.32
N VAL A 392 -6.14 -34.21 -6.58
CA VAL A 392 -4.73 -34.19 -6.14
C VAL A 392 -4.62 -34.23 -4.61
N GLN A 393 -5.45 -33.47 -3.89
CA GLN A 393 -5.46 -33.52 -2.42
C GLN A 393 -5.87 -34.90 -1.90
N ILE A 394 -6.85 -35.54 -2.54
CA ILE A 394 -7.29 -36.89 -2.19
C ILE A 394 -6.16 -37.90 -2.44
N GLU A 395 -5.44 -37.80 -3.56
CA GLU A 395 -4.29 -38.67 -3.86
C GLU A 395 -3.17 -38.53 -2.82
N LEU A 396 -2.87 -37.29 -2.39
CA LEU A 396 -1.90 -37.04 -1.33
C LEU A 396 -2.33 -37.67 0.00
N GLN A 397 -3.61 -37.52 0.38
CA GLN A 397 -4.15 -38.12 1.60
C GLN A 397 -4.20 -39.65 1.53
N GLN A 398 -4.50 -40.21 0.35
CA GLN A 398 -4.42 -41.66 0.12
C GLN A 398 -2.99 -42.17 0.27
N THR A 399 -2.01 -41.41 -0.23
CA THR A 399 -0.58 -41.74 -0.09
C THR A 399 -0.16 -41.69 1.38
N GLU A 400 -0.55 -40.66 2.13
CA GLU A 400 -0.25 -40.53 3.56
C GLU A 400 -0.84 -41.69 4.37
N VAL A 401 -2.10 -42.06 4.11
CA VAL A 401 -2.73 -43.23 4.77
C VAL A 401 -2.00 -44.52 4.38
N ASN A 402 -1.66 -44.69 3.10
CA ASN A 402 -0.91 -45.87 2.64
C ASN A 402 0.47 -45.95 3.31
N ASP A 403 1.22 -44.85 3.38
CA ASP A 403 2.55 -44.81 3.98
C ASP A 403 2.51 -45.10 5.48
N SER A 404 1.49 -44.62 6.20
CA SER A 404 1.30 -44.92 7.63
C SER A 404 1.08 -46.40 7.92
N VAL A 405 0.60 -47.15 6.92
CA VAL A 405 0.15 -48.54 7.07
C VAL A 405 1.11 -49.54 6.41
N ALA A 406 1.84 -49.12 5.38
CA ALA A 406 2.78 -49.96 4.64
C ALA A 406 3.95 -50.50 5.50
N GLY A 407 4.30 -49.79 6.57
CA GLY A 407 5.39 -50.16 7.49
C GLY A 407 5.03 -51.16 8.59
N LEU A 408 3.74 -51.32 8.91
CA LEU A 408 3.30 -52.05 10.11
C LEU A 408 3.81 -53.49 10.19
N GLN A 409 3.85 -54.19 9.06
CA GLN A 409 4.31 -55.58 9.02
C GLN A 409 5.83 -55.70 9.23
N GLU A 410 6.62 -54.78 8.66
CA GLU A 410 8.07 -54.75 8.86
C GLU A 410 8.42 -54.36 10.30
N ASP A 411 7.67 -53.40 10.85
CA ASP A 411 7.83 -52.94 12.23
C ASP A 411 7.47 -54.03 13.25
N GLU A 412 6.43 -54.83 12.98
CA GLU A 412 6.10 -55.99 13.82
C GLU A 412 7.24 -57.02 13.83
N GLN A 413 7.84 -57.29 12.68
CA GLN A 413 8.97 -58.22 12.59
C GLN A 413 10.16 -57.71 13.39
N LYS A 414 10.52 -56.42 13.24
CA LYS A 414 11.59 -55.79 14.02
C LYS A 414 11.29 -55.82 15.51
N ALA A 415 10.05 -55.51 15.91
CA ALA A 415 9.61 -55.56 17.30
C ALA A 415 9.81 -56.96 17.91
N LYS A 416 9.45 -58.03 17.17
CA LYS A 416 9.67 -59.42 17.60
C LYS A 416 11.15 -59.77 17.72
N GLU A 417 11.98 -59.32 16.79
CA GLU A 417 13.43 -59.52 16.84
C GLU A 417 14.06 -58.82 18.06
N THR A 418 13.65 -57.57 18.33
CA THR A 418 14.10 -56.80 19.50
C THR A 418 13.62 -57.42 20.81
N LEU A 419 12.37 -57.87 20.89
CA LEU A 419 11.86 -58.56 22.08
C LEU A 419 12.66 -59.84 22.38
N ALA A 420 12.98 -60.63 21.34
CA ALA A 420 13.82 -61.81 21.50
C ALA A 420 15.22 -61.43 22.03
N HIS A 421 15.77 -60.29 21.60
CA HIS A 421 17.01 -59.77 22.14
C HIS A 421 16.89 -59.40 23.62
N PHE A 422 15.88 -58.64 24.03
CA PHE A 422 15.64 -58.29 25.44
C PHE A 422 15.50 -59.53 26.33
N ALA A 423 14.80 -60.56 25.87
CA ALA A 423 14.69 -61.82 26.59
C ALA A 423 16.06 -62.51 26.77
N THR A 424 16.94 -62.46 25.76
CA THR A 424 18.31 -62.99 25.89
C THR A 424 19.17 -62.15 26.83
N GLU A 425 19.06 -60.83 26.79
CA GLU A 425 19.85 -59.93 27.62
C GLU A 425 19.48 -60.04 29.10
N ILE A 426 18.19 -60.07 29.45
CA ILE A 426 17.77 -60.23 30.85
C ILE A 426 18.22 -61.59 31.42
N HIS A 427 18.23 -62.64 30.60
CA HIS A 427 18.79 -63.94 31.01
C HIS A 427 20.31 -63.89 31.18
N ALA A 428 21.03 -63.14 30.33
CA ALA A 428 22.45 -62.93 30.48
C ALA A 428 22.80 -62.16 31.76
N ILE A 429 22.05 -61.08 32.05
CA ILE A 429 22.15 -60.29 33.29
C ILE A 429 21.94 -61.18 34.50
N LYS A 430 20.83 -61.95 34.52
CA LYS A 430 20.54 -62.89 35.60
C LYS A 430 21.69 -63.87 35.82
N ARG A 431 22.21 -64.46 34.74
CA ARG A 431 23.33 -65.41 34.81
C ARG A 431 24.62 -64.73 35.31
N GLN A 432 24.90 -63.50 34.89
CA GLN A 432 26.06 -62.73 35.35
C GLN A 432 26.00 -62.53 36.87
N VAL A 433 24.83 -62.17 37.40
CA VAL A 433 24.62 -62.02 38.84
C VAL A 433 24.75 -63.34 39.59
N GLU A 434 24.15 -64.43 39.08
CA GLU A 434 24.25 -65.77 39.69
C GLU A 434 25.70 -66.27 39.78
N LEU A 435 26.53 -65.97 38.77
CA LEU A 435 27.95 -66.36 38.75
C LEU A 435 28.79 -65.67 39.83
N LEU A 436 28.36 -64.51 40.34
CA LEU A 436 29.07 -63.79 41.39
C LEU A 436 28.98 -64.48 42.76
N ASN A 437 28.08 -65.46 42.94
CA ASN A 437 27.90 -66.23 44.18
C ASN A 437 27.81 -65.36 45.45
N LEU A 438 27.12 -64.22 45.35
CA LEU A 438 26.99 -63.26 46.45
C LEU A 438 26.11 -63.81 47.60
N PRO A 439 26.34 -63.37 48.85
CA PRO A 439 25.55 -63.81 50.01
C PRO A 439 24.08 -63.36 49.94
N GLY A 440 23.78 -62.30 49.18
CA GLY A 440 22.43 -61.80 48.90
C GLY A 440 22.47 -60.68 47.85
N LEU A 441 21.34 -60.04 47.58
CA LEU A 441 21.26 -58.89 46.65
C LEU A 441 20.45 -57.76 47.30
N PRO A 442 20.76 -56.49 46.99
CA PRO A 442 19.96 -55.36 47.42
C PRO A 442 18.49 -55.54 46.99
N LYS A 443 17.56 -55.25 47.90
CA LYS A 443 16.11 -55.33 47.61
C LYS A 443 15.70 -54.42 46.45
N GLU A 444 16.27 -53.21 46.40
CA GLU A 444 16.00 -52.23 45.34
C GLU A 444 16.38 -52.74 43.95
N TYR A 445 17.47 -53.51 43.86
CA TYR A 445 17.90 -54.13 42.60
C TYR A 445 16.96 -55.27 42.20
N LEU A 446 16.57 -56.13 43.14
CA LEU A 446 15.65 -57.24 42.88
C LEU A 446 14.27 -56.73 42.43
N ASP A 447 13.73 -55.72 43.11
CA ASP A 447 12.45 -55.12 42.75
C ASP A 447 12.52 -54.53 41.33
N TYR A 448 13.61 -53.84 40.99
CA TYR A 448 13.81 -53.30 39.64
C TYR A 448 13.93 -54.42 38.59
N PHE A 449 14.71 -55.48 38.86
CA PHE A 449 14.82 -56.64 37.98
C PHE A 449 13.47 -57.29 37.71
N PHE A 450 12.63 -57.45 38.74
CA PHE A 450 11.29 -58.02 38.56
C PHE A 450 10.36 -57.11 37.77
N VAL A 451 10.44 -55.78 37.93
CA VAL A 451 9.68 -54.82 37.12
C VAL A 451 10.05 -54.95 35.63
N VAL A 452 11.34 -54.91 35.30
CA VAL A 452 11.81 -55.03 33.90
C VAL A 452 11.44 -56.40 33.31
N SER A 453 11.55 -57.47 34.10
CA SER A 453 11.14 -58.82 33.66
C SER A 453 9.63 -58.92 33.40
N ASP A 454 8.81 -58.28 34.24
CA ASP A 454 7.36 -58.24 34.07
C ASP A 454 6.96 -57.38 32.85
N GLU A 455 7.67 -56.28 32.60
CA GLU A 455 7.48 -55.44 31.42
C GLU A 455 7.82 -56.17 30.11
N ILE A 456 8.92 -56.93 30.07
CA ILE A 456 9.25 -57.79 28.92
C ILE A 456 8.17 -58.86 28.71
N THR A 457 7.66 -59.46 29.79
CA THR A 457 6.61 -60.48 29.72
C THR A 457 5.29 -59.89 29.21
N LYS A 458 4.90 -58.72 29.71
CA LYS A 458 3.74 -57.98 29.22
C LYS A 458 3.88 -57.61 27.75
N LEU A 459 5.06 -57.16 27.34
CA LEU A 459 5.34 -56.84 25.94
C LEU A 459 5.23 -58.08 25.03
N ASP A 460 5.68 -59.25 25.48
CA ASP A 460 5.46 -60.53 24.77
C ASP A 460 3.98 -60.90 24.68
N GLU A 461 3.23 -60.74 25.77
CA GLU A 461 1.77 -60.94 25.75
C GLU A 461 1.07 -60.00 24.77
N ASP A 462 1.48 -58.73 24.73
CA ASP A 462 0.91 -57.67 23.89
C ASP A 462 1.20 -57.89 22.40
N ILE A 463 2.41 -58.30 22.05
CA ILE A 463 2.82 -58.64 20.67
C ILE A 463 2.11 -59.92 20.17
N ASN A 464 1.75 -60.85 21.07
CA ASN A 464 1.08 -62.10 20.70
C ASN A 464 -0.46 -62.01 20.72
N ARG A 465 -1.04 -60.82 20.93
CA ARG A 465 -2.50 -60.62 20.84
C ARG A 465 -2.98 -60.78 19.39
N ILE A 466 -4.27 -61.11 19.26
CA ILE A 466 -4.94 -61.22 17.94
C ILE A 466 -4.97 -59.85 17.23
N LYS A 467 -5.08 -58.77 18.00
CA LYS A 467 -5.00 -57.40 17.51
C LYS A 467 -3.88 -56.67 18.22
N ILE A 468 -2.94 -56.18 17.44
CA ILE A 468 -1.69 -55.60 17.90
C ILE A 468 -1.74 -54.08 17.71
N ASN A 469 -1.39 -53.33 18.76
CA ASN A 469 -1.17 -51.90 18.65
C ASN A 469 0.33 -51.62 18.48
N MET A 470 0.75 -51.36 17.23
CA MET A 470 2.17 -51.16 16.94
C MET A 470 2.73 -49.87 17.52
N GLU A 471 1.93 -48.82 17.69
CA GLU A 471 2.38 -47.57 18.31
C GLU A 471 2.68 -47.78 19.80
N GLU A 472 1.75 -48.45 20.51
CA GLU A 472 1.93 -48.80 21.92
C GLU A 472 3.14 -49.73 22.12
N ILE A 473 3.30 -50.74 21.25
CA ILE A 473 4.43 -51.67 21.30
C ILE A 473 5.76 -50.96 21.04
N THR A 474 5.82 -50.06 20.05
CA THR A 474 7.04 -49.31 19.76
C THR A 474 7.45 -48.43 20.94
N LYS A 475 6.48 -47.79 21.59
CA LYS A 475 6.72 -47.01 22.80
C LYS A 475 7.20 -47.89 23.96
N GLN A 476 6.56 -49.04 24.16
CA GLN A 476 6.93 -49.96 25.24
C GLN A 476 8.31 -50.58 25.00
N LEU A 477 8.69 -50.89 23.76
CA LEU A 477 10.03 -51.33 23.37
C LEU A 477 11.11 -50.32 23.77
N LEU A 478 10.87 -49.02 23.52
CA LEU A 478 11.81 -47.96 23.91
C LEU A 478 11.96 -47.83 25.43
N ILE A 479 10.86 -47.97 26.17
CA ILE A 479 10.88 -47.95 27.64
C ILE A 479 11.68 -49.14 28.16
N VAL A 480 11.33 -50.35 27.72
CA VAL A 480 12.02 -51.58 28.11
C VAL A 480 13.51 -51.52 27.75
N GLN A 481 13.88 -50.97 26.59
CA GLN A 481 15.28 -50.79 26.24
C GLN A 481 16.04 -49.93 27.26
N ALA A 482 15.50 -48.75 27.60
CA ALA A 482 16.11 -47.85 28.55
C ALA A 482 16.20 -48.46 29.96
N ASP A 483 15.18 -49.22 30.36
CA ASP A 483 15.15 -49.91 31.64
C ASP A 483 16.14 -51.08 31.70
N LEU A 484 16.34 -51.80 30.59
CA LEU A 484 17.33 -52.88 30.47
C LEU A 484 18.76 -52.32 30.51
N GLU A 485 19.02 -51.20 29.82
CA GLU A 485 20.30 -50.48 29.90
C GLU A 485 20.61 -50.03 31.33
N THR A 486 19.62 -49.46 32.03
CA THR A 486 19.74 -49.05 33.43
C THR A 486 19.95 -50.26 34.36
N LEU A 487 19.28 -51.38 34.09
CA LEU A 487 19.45 -52.63 34.85
C LEU A 487 20.86 -53.20 34.64
N GLN A 488 21.38 -53.15 33.42
CA GLN A 488 22.74 -53.57 33.10
C GLN A 488 23.77 -52.70 33.85
N GLU A 489 23.61 -51.38 33.85
CA GLU A 489 24.48 -50.45 34.61
C GLU A 489 24.47 -50.79 36.10
N LYS A 490 23.30 -50.93 36.72
CA LYS A 490 23.18 -51.33 38.14
C LYS A 490 23.81 -52.70 38.41
N THR A 491 23.70 -53.63 37.46
CA THR A 491 24.30 -54.96 37.57
C THR A 491 25.82 -54.88 37.55
N ASP A 492 26.36 -54.07 36.65
CA ASP A 492 27.80 -53.83 36.54
C ASP A 492 28.33 -53.09 37.77
N ASP A 493 27.59 -52.12 38.31
CA ASP A 493 27.93 -51.44 39.58
C ASP A 493 27.98 -52.40 40.77
N ILE A 494 27.00 -53.32 40.89
CA ILE A 494 26.99 -54.35 41.94
C ILE A 494 28.18 -55.30 41.75
N ARG A 495 28.42 -55.75 40.52
CA ARG A 495 29.58 -56.61 40.20
C ARG A 495 30.88 -55.94 40.62
N ASP A 496 31.08 -54.70 40.16
CA ASP A 496 32.33 -53.97 40.34
C ASP A 496 32.53 -53.61 41.81
N SER A 497 31.48 -53.12 42.48
CA SER A 497 31.52 -52.84 43.92
C SER A 497 31.83 -54.10 44.72
N SER A 498 31.24 -55.24 44.38
CA SER A 498 31.48 -56.49 45.09
C SER A 498 32.89 -57.03 44.87
N GLN A 499 33.34 -57.15 43.62
CA GLN A 499 34.67 -57.69 43.32
C GLN A 499 35.79 -56.78 43.84
N LEU A 500 35.62 -55.46 43.78
CA LEU A 500 36.55 -54.51 44.37
C LEU A 500 36.57 -54.64 45.90
N THR A 501 35.41 -54.74 46.55
CA THR A 501 35.33 -54.91 48.01
C THR A 501 36.04 -56.17 48.46
N GLU A 502 35.86 -57.30 47.76
CA GLU A 502 36.58 -58.55 48.07
C GLU A 502 38.11 -58.39 47.95
N ARG A 503 38.59 -57.77 46.86
CA ARG A 503 40.02 -57.51 46.66
C ARG A 503 40.57 -56.57 47.72
N LEU A 504 39.82 -55.53 48.09
CA LEU A 504 40.19 -54.60 49.15
C LEU A 504 40.19 -55.27 50.53
N LEU A 505 39.23 -56.14 50.85
CA LEU A 505 39.22 -56.93 52.08
C LEU A 505 40.42 -57.89 52.14
N GLN A 506 40.75 -58.58 51.04
CA GLN A 506 41.94 -59.42 50.95
C GLN A 506 43.24 -58.63 51.16
N TYR A 507 43.31 -57.42 50.62
CA TYR A 507 44.46 -56.54 50.79
C TYR A 507 44.53 -55.94 52.19
N ALA A 508 43.40 -55.49 52.75
CA ALA A 508 43.26 -54.97 54.10
C ALA A 508 43.67 -55.99 55.16
N ASN A 509 43.44 -57.29 54.92
CA ASN A 509 43.92 -58.37 55.80
C ASN A 509 45.44 -58.33 56.05
N ARG A 510 46.25 -57.73 55.17
CA ARG A 510 47.70 -57.55 55.37
C ARG A 510 48.05 -56.50 56.42
N PHE A 511 47.13 -55.55 56.69
CA PHE A 511 47.33 -54.42 57.59
C PHE A 511 46.55 -54.54 58.90
N ARG A 512 45.66 -55.52 59.03
CA ARG A 512 44.82 -55.76 60.23
C ARG A 512 45.61 -55.93 61.52
N GLU A 513 46.79 -56.54 61.46
CA GLU A 513 47.63 -56.74 62.66
C GLU A 513 48.33 -55.46 63.13
N ASN A 514 48.56 -54.50 62.23
CA ASN A 514 49.37 -53.31 62.49
C ASN A 514 48.52 -52.05 62.74
N HIS A 515 47.27 -52.01 62.29
CA HIS A 515 46.38 -50.87 62.40
C HIS A 515 44.98 -51.28 62.89
N PRO A 516 44.58 -50.96 64.14
CA PRO A 516 43.27 -51.33 64.67
C PRO A 516 42.10 -50.67 63.93
N ASP A 517 42.30 -49.45 63.40
CA ASP A 517 41.28 -48.73 62.62
C ASP A 517 40.91 -49.45 61.31
N VAL A 518 41.86 -50.19 60.71
CA VAL A 518 41.63 -51.00 59.51
C VAL A 518 40.84 -52.26 59.85
N ASP A 519 41.06 -52.86 61.02
CA ASP A 519 40.31 -54.04 61.47
C ASP A 519 38.84 -53.70 61.78
N GLU A 520 38.57 -52.56 62.43
CA GLU A 520 37.19 -52.10 62.67
C GLU A 520 36.46 -51.80 61.35
N ALA A 521 37.12 -51.11 60.41
CA ALA A 521 36.55 -50.81 59.11
C ALA A 521 36.31 -52.07 58.25
N ALA A 522 37.23 -53.05 58.30
CA ALA A 522 37.08 -54.33 57.62
C ALA A 522 35.92 -55.15 58.20
N GLN A 523 35.75 -55.17 59.53
CA GLN A 523 34.62 -55.85 60.18
C GLN A 523 33.28 -55.18 59.82
N LYS A 524 33.23 -53.84 59.80
CA LYS A 524 32.03 -53.09 59.42
C LYS A 524 31.69 -53.26 57.93
N SER A 525 32.69 -53.21 57.05
CA SER A 525 32.55 -53.50 55.61
C SER A 525 32.05 -54.92 55.39
N GLN A 526 32.58 -55.91 56.11
CA GLN A 526 32.11 -57.30 56.04
C GLN A 526 30.66 -57.46 56.54
N GLN A 527 30.26 -56.76 57.60
CA GLN A 527 28.86 -56.76 58.06
C GLN A 527 27.92 -56.17 57.01
N LEU A 528 28.29 -55.04 56.40
CA LEU A 528 27.52 -54.41 55.32
C LEU A 528 27.42 -55.31 54.08
N PHE A 529 28.47 -56.09 53.80
CA PHE A 529 28.54 -57.02 52.67
C PHE A 529 27.71 -58.30 52.90
N ASP A 530 27.81 -58.90 54.09
CA ASP A 530 27.20 -60.19 54.41
C ASP A 530 25.76 -60.09 54.93
N GLN A 531 25.39 -58.98 55.61
CA GLN A 531 24.11 -58.84 56.32
C GLN A 531 23.18 -57.78 55.70
N ASP A 532 23.71 -56.61 55.35
CA ASP A 532 22.90 -55.50 54.79
C ASP A 532 22.85 -55.51 53.26
N PHE A 533 23.71 -56.32 52.61
CA PHE A 533 23.82 -56.49 51.16
C PHE A 533 24.10 -55.17 50.39
N ASP A 534 24.70 -54.18 51.05
CA ASP A 534 25.06 -52.89 50.47
C ASP A 534 26.53 -52.88 50.05
N TYR A 535 26.77 -53.28 48.81
CA TYR A 535 28.12 -53.43 48.24
C TYR A 535 28.84 -52.09 48.06
N SER A 536 28.12 -51.03 47.72
CA SER A 536 28.70 -49.70 47.49
C SER A 536 29.12 -49.05 48.81
N ALA A 537 28.28 -49.10 49.84
CA ALA A 537 28.65 -48.59 51.17
C ALA A 537 29.77 -49.42 51.82
N SER A 538 29.79 -50.74 51.56
CA SER A 538 30.88 -51.61 52.00
C SER A 538 32.22 -51.24 51.37
N LEU A 539 32.23 -51.00 50.06
CA LEU A 539 33.41 -50.54 49.32
C LEU A 539 33.93 -49.21 49.85
N GLU A 540 33.05 -48.22 50.02
CA GLU A 540 33.43 -46.88 50.47
C GLU A 540 34.04 -46.90 51.89
N THR A 541 33.46 -47.70 52.78
CA THR A 541 33.91 -47.84 54.18
C THR A 541 35.34 -48.37 54.24
N ILE A 542 35.67 -49.40 53.47
CA ILE A 542 37.02 -49.98 53.45
C ILE A 542 38.00 -49.12 52.64
N ALA A 543 37.56 -48.55 51.53
CA ALA A 543 38.37 -47.68 50.68
C ALA A 543 38.87 -46.43 51.44
N THR A 544 37.97 -45.77 52.19
CA THR A 544 38.29 -44.55 52.95
C THR A 544 39.36 -44.77 54.01
N VAL A 545 39.35 -45.92 54.68
CA VAL A 545 40.31 -46.24 55.74
C VAL A 545 41.63 -46.74 55.16
N LEU A 546 41.58 -47.50 54.06
CA LEU A 546 42.78 -47.98 53.38
C LEU A 546 43.57 -46.85 52.71
N ASP A 547 42.89 -45.86 52.11
CA ASP A 547 43.53 -44.68 51.49
C ASP A 547 44.17 -43.74 52.53
N LYS A 548 43.68 -43.75 53.78
CA LYS A 548 44.31 -43.04 54.90
C LYS A 548 45.62 -43.71 55.37
N VAL A 549 45.73 -45.02 55.25
CA VAL A 549 46.91 -45.79 55.65
C VAL A 549 47.99 -45.77 54.57
N GLU A 550 47.60 -45.91 53.30
CA GLU A 550 48.49 -45.72 52.14
C GLU A 550 47.78 -44.89 51.06
N PRO A 551 48.11 -43.59 50.94
CA PRO A 551 47.49 -42.71 49.95
C PRO A 551 47.73 -43.21 48.52
N GLY A 552 46.65 -43.42 47.76
CA GLY A 552 46.70 -43.89 46.37
C GLY A 552 46.57 -45.41 46.20
N SER A 553 46.44 -46.18 47.28
CA SER A 553 46.26 -47.64 47.21
C SER A 553 44.93 -48.05 46.60
N TYR A 554 43.85 -47.29 46.88
CA TYR A 554 42.54 -47.53 46.27
C TYR A 554 42.60 -47.39 44.74
N LYS A 555 43.08 -46.24 44.24
CA LYS A 555 43.17 -45.97 42.79
C LYS A 555 44.04 -46.99 42.05
N ARG A 556 45.14 -47.45 42.66
CA ARG A 556 46.01 -48.48 42.06
C ARG A 556 45.30 -49.83 41.93
N LEU A 557 44.53 -50.22 42.94
CA LEU A 557 43.79 -51.49 42.93
C LEU A 557 42.57 -51.42 42.01
N GLU A 558 41.88 -50.28 41.97
CA GLU A 558 40.81 -49.96 41.04
C GLU A 558 41.30 -49.99 39.58
N SER A 559 42.41 -49.32 39.24
CA SER A 559 42.99 -49.41 37.90
C SER A 559 43.39 -50.85 37.54
N SER A 560 44.00 -51.60 38.46
CA SER A 560 44.33 -53.01 38.21
C SER A 560 43.12 -53.91 37.99
N TYR A 561 41.97 -53.53 38.56
CA TYR A 561 40.70 -54.23 38.38
C TYR A 561 40.12 -53.99 36.99
N TYR A 562 40.00 -52.72 36.58
CA TYR A 562 39.53 -52.37 35.25
C TYR A 562 40.46 -52.88 34.15
N ASP A 563 41.79 -52.83 34.34
CA ASP A 563 42.77 -53.43 33.41
C ASP A 563 42.58 -54.95 33.28
N SER A 564 42.20 -55.64 34.37
CA SER A 564 41.93 -57.08 34.37
C SER A 564 40.60 -57.46 33.69
N ILE A 565 39.64 -56.53 33.62
CA ILE A 565 38.40 -56.69 32.87
C ILE A 565 38.64 -56.44 31.38
N GLU A 566 39.41 -55.40 31.01
CA GLU A 566 39.74 -55.10 29.61
C GLU A 566 40.55 -56.23 28.92
N GLN A 567 41.37 -56.97 29.67
CA GLN A 567 42.09 -58.14 29.13
C GLN A 567 41.24 -59.41 29.00
N ASN A 568 40.07 -59.46 29.63
CA ASN A 568 39.15 -60.61 29.63
C ASN A 568 37.88 -60.39 28.79
N LYS A 569 37.66 -59.17 28.27
CA LYS A 569 36.73 -58.91 27.15
C LYS A 569 37.37 -59.34 25.83
#